data_AF-A0A7V9TAB9-F1
#
_entry.id   AF-A0A7V9TAB9-F1
#
_cell.length_a   1.000
_cell.length_b   1.000
_cell.length_c   1.000
_cell.angle_alpha   90.00
_cell.angle_beta   90.00
_cell.angle_gamma   90.00
#
_symmetry.space_group_name_H-M   'P 1'
#
loop_
_entity.id
_entity.type
_entity.pdbx_description
1 polymer ?
#
loop_
_entity_poly.entity_id
_entity_poly.type
_entity_poly.pdbx_seq_one_letter_code
_entity_poly.pdbx_strand_id
1 'polypeptide(L)' 'FAPFDGIPEDPATGSAAGPLAVHLCRHKRVAWGVWIEIEQGAEIGRPSTLFARAGGRDGSIEAVEVGGRAVTVARGEFRF' A
#
# COMPACT_ATOMS: atom_id res chain seq x y z
N PHE A 1 -7.71 -9.45 1.74
CA PHE A 1 -8.06 -10.88 1.59
C PHE A 1 -7.57 -11.39 0.25
N ALA A 2 -6.82 -12.49 0.23
CA ALA A 2 -6.37 -13.17 -0.99
C ALA A 2 -6.37 -14.69 -0.76
N PRO A 3 -7.55 -15.31 -0.53
CA PRO A 3 -7.64 -16.70 -0.07
C PRO A 3 -7.04 -17.69 -1.08
N PHE A 4 -7.11 -17.39 -2.37
CA PHE A 4 -6.53 -18.23 -3.42
C PHE A 4 -4.99 -18.24 -3.42
N ASP A 5 -4.36 -17.24 -2.79
CA ASP A 5 -2.91 -17.17 -2.59
C ASP A 5 -2.50 -17.73 -1.21
N GLY A 6 -3.43 -18.38 -0.50
CA GLY A 6 -3.20 -18.89 0.86
C GLY A 6 -3.10 -17.78 1.92
N ILE A 7 -3.56 -16.57 1.61
CA ILE A 7 -3.53 -15.42 2.51
C ILE A 7 -4.97 -15.08 2.92
N PRO A 8 -5.44 -15.53 4.10
CA PRO A 8 -6.74 -15.12 4.61
C PRO A 8 -6.85 -13.60 4.65
N GLU A 9 -5.91 -12.93 5.30
CA GLU A 9 -5.78 -11.48 5.31
C GLU A 9 -4.30 -11.07 5.34
N ASP A 10 -3.96 -10.05 4.55
CA ASP A 10 -2.60 -9.51 4.44
C ASP A 10 -2.50 -8.25 5.33
N PRO A 11 -1.50 -8.13 6.21
CA PRO A 11 -1.34 -6.96 7.08
C PRO A 11 -0.95 -5.67 6.36
N ALA A 12 -0.29 -5.73 5.20
CA ALA A 12 0.24 -4.55 4.52
C ALA A 12 0.38 -4.78 3.01
N THR A 13 -0.70 -4.55 2.25
CA THR A 13 -0.70 -4.79 0.81
C THR A 13 -0.13 -3.60 0.05
N GLY A 14 1.20 -3.44 0.09
CA GLY A 14 1.90 -2.30 -0.54
C GLY A 14 1.64 -2.17 -2.05
N SER A 15 1.50 -3.29 -2.77
CA SER A 15 1.16 -3.29 -4.20
C SER A 15 -0.23 -2.73 -4.50
N ALA A 16 -1.15 -2.74 -3.53
CA ALA A 16 -2.50 -2.18 -3.66
C ALA A 16 -2.59 -0.71 -3.23
N ALA A 17 -1.63 -0.20 -2.45
CA ALA A 17 -1.62 1.18 -1.96
C ALA A 17 -1.57 2.21 -3.11
N GLY A 18 -0.74 1.98 -4.11
CA GLY A 18 -0.66 2.82 -5.31
C GLY A 18 -1.97 2.85 -6.13
N PRO A 19 -2.51 1.68 -6.53
CA PRO A 19 -3.83 1.58 -7.16
C PRO A 19 -4.95 2.25 -6.35
N LEU A 20 -4.93 2.15 -5.02
CA LEU A 20 -5.89 2.82 -4.16
C LEU A 20 -5.78 4.36 -4.27
N ALA A 21 -4.57 4.91 -4.24
CA ALA A 21 -4.36 6.35 -4.44
C ALA A 21 -4.91 6.84 -5.80
N VAL A 22 -4.62 6.09 -6.88
CA VAL A 22 -5.17 6.37 -8.22
C VAL A 22 -6.69 6.30 -8.22
N HIS A 23 -7.26 5.27 -7.59
CA HIS A 23 -8.70 5.08 -7.52
C HIS A 23 -9.39 6.25 -6.82
N LEU A 24 -8.85 6.69 -5.68
CA LEU A 24 -9.38 7.84 -4.93
C LEU A 24 -9.28 9.15 -5.74
N CYS A 25 -8.19 9.36 -6.47
CA CYS A 25 -8.04 10.52 -7.35
C CYS A 25 -9.08 10.53 -8.48
N ARG A 26 -9.22 9.41 -9.20
CA ARG A 26 -10.21 9.25 -10.29
C ARG A 26 -11.64 9.47 -9.83
N HIS A 27 -11.94 9.13 -8.57
CA HIS A 27 -13.27 9.30 -7.97
C HIS A 27 -13.41 10.61 -7.19
N LYS A 28 -12.45 11.55 -7.36
CA LYS A 28 -12.47 12.89 -6.78
C LYS A 28 -12.62 12.89 -5.25
N ARG A 29 -12.09 11.85 -4.59
CA ARG A 29 -12.04 11.75 -3.12
C ARG A 29 -10.77 12.39 -2.55
N VAL A 30 -9.70 12.40 -3.34
CA VAL A 30 -8.43 13.03 -3.04
C VAL A 30 -7.94 13.74 -4.31
N ALA A 31 -7.20 14.83 -4.17
CA ALA A 31 -6.58 15.50 -5.32
C ALA A 31 -5.34 14.72 -5.81
N TRP A 32 -5.08 14.78 -7.11
CA TRP A 32 -3.82 14.30 -7.67
C TRP A 32 -2.62 15.00 -7.00
N GLY A 33 -1.53 14.26 -6.79
CA GLY A 33 -0.30 14.76 -6.17
C GLY A 33 -0.33 14.86 -4.64
N VAL A 34 -1.42 14.44 -3.98
CA VAL A 34 -1.52 14.42 -2.53
C VAL A 34 -1.16 13.05 -1.97
N TRP A 35 -0.42 13.03 -0.86
CA TRP A 35 -0.15 11.81 -0.10
C TRP A 35 -1.39 11.42 0.72
N ILE A 36 -1.74 10.14 0.64
CA ILE A 36 -2.71 9.51 1.54
C ILE A 36 -1.99 8.61 2.53
N GLU A 37 -2.57 8.48 3.71
CA GLU A 37 -2.20 7.49 4.71
C GLU A 37 -3.21 6.35 4.69
N ILE A 38 -2.73 5.11 4.77
CA ILE A 38 -3.54 3.89 4.69
C ILE A 38 -3.17 3.02 5.90
N GLU A 39 -4.16 2.77 6.75
CA GLU A 39 -4.06 1.83 7.86
C GLU A 39 -4.60 0.46 7.44
N GLN A 40 -3.86 -0.61 7.74
CA GLN A 40 -4.24 -1.99 7.40
C GLN A 40 -3.78 -2.97 8.49
N GLY A 41 -4.50 -4.10 8.62
CA GLY A 41 -4.07 -5.25 9.42
C GLY A 41 -4.34 -5.15 10.92
N ALA A 42 -5.14 -4.16 11.36
CA ALA A 42 -5.48 -3.99 12.77
C ALA A 42 -6.29 -5.18 13.32
N GLU A 43 -7.24 -5.68 12.54
CA GLU A 43 -8.16 -6.76 12.90
C GLU A 43 -7.44 -8.10 13.10
N ILE A 44 -6.27 -8.28 12.48
CA ILE A 44 -5.41 -9.46 12.64
C ILE A 44 -4.21 -9.21 13.56
N GLY A 45 -4.20 -8.09 14.31
CA GLY A 45 -3.15 -7.77 15.27
C GLY A 45 -1.79 -7.44 14.64
N ARG A 46 -1.77 -7.03 13.37
CA ARG A 46 -0.55 -6.68 12.61
C ARG A 46 -0.70 -5.29 11.96
N PRO A 47 -0.87 -4.24 12.78
CA PRO A 47 -1.14 -2.89 12.27
C PRO A 47 0.03 -2.38 11.43
N SER A 48 -0.29 -1.84 10.26
CA SER A 48 0.68 -1.28 9.32
C SER A 48 0.16 0.06 8.79
N THR A 49 1.07 1.03 8.70
CA THR A 49 0.81 2.34 8.06
C THR A 49 1.57 2.41 6.75
N LEU A 50 0.83 2.58 5.65
CA LEU A 50 1.34 2.78 4.31
C LEU A 50 1.03 4.20 3.83
N PHE A 51 1.88 4.73 2.97
CA PHE A 51 1.68 6.02 2.31
C PHE A 51 1.63 5.81 0.81
N ALA A 52 0.74 6.51 0.13
CA ALA A 52 0.70 6.47 -1.33
C ALA A 52 0.38 7.84 -1.94
N ARG A 53 0.88 8.09 -3.14
CA ARG A 53 0.59 9.29 -3.93
C ARG A 53 0.48 8.92 -5.39
N ALA A 54 -0.53 9.46 -6.07
CA ALA A 54 -0.66 9.40 -7.52
C ALA A 54 -0.47 10.80 -8.11
N GLY A 55 0.59 11.00 -8.90
CA GLY A 55 0.88 12.23 -9.63
C GLY A 55 0.31 12.21 -11.05
N GLY A 56 -0.06 13.39 -11.56
CA GLY A 56 -0.65 13.57 -12.89
C GLY A 56 -2.09 14.07 -12.81
N ARG A 57 -2.95 13.56 -13.71
CA ARG A 57 -4.36 13.94 -13.82
C ARG A 57 -5.19 12.81 -14.45
N ASP A 58 -6.49 13.02 -14.52
CA ASP A 58 -7.39 12.10 -15.22
C ASP A 58 -6.92 11.86 -16.67
N GLY A 59 -6.76 10.58 -17.04
CA GLY A 59 -6.29 10.16 -18.35
C GLY A 59 -4.77 10.21 -18.57
N SER A 60 -3.97 10.73 -17.61
CA SER A 60 -2.51 10.77 -17.72
C SER A 60 -1.88 10.69 -16.33
N ILE A 61 -1.50 9.46 -15.94
CA ILE A 61 -0.77 9.19 -14.69
C ILE A 61 0.72 9.32 -14.99
N GLU A 62 1.41 10.19 -14.26
CA GLU A 62 2.82 10.50 -14.47
C GLU A 62 3.71 9.72 -13.50
N ALA A 63 3.26 9.54 -12.26
CA ALA A 63 3.97 8.79 -11.23
C ALA A 63 2.99 8.18 -10.22
N VAL A 64 3.36 7.01 -9.69
CA VAL A 64 2.70 6.41 -8.52
C VAL A 64 3.79 6.03 -7.53
N GLU A 65 3.72 6.60 -6.34
CA GLU A 65 4.70 6.41 -5.28
C GLU A 65 4.02 5.72 -4.10
N VAL A 66 4.71 4.73 -3.52
CA VAL A 66 4.30 4.02 -2.32
C VAL A 66 5.44 4.05 -1.33
N GLY A 67 5.14 4.34 -0.07
CA GLY A 67 6.10 4.46 1.01
C GLY A 67 5.60 3.84 2.30
N GLY A 68 6.53 3.58 3.20
CA GLY A 68 6.25 2.99 4.51
C GLY A 68 7.55 2.86 5.31
N ARG A 69 7.42 2.51 6.58
CA ARG A 69 8.57 2.20 7.45
C ARG A 69 8.74 0.69 7.53
N ALA A 70 9.98 0.25 7.58
CA ALA A 70 10.34 -1.14 7.84
C ALA A 70 11.36 -1.21 8.97
N VAL A 71 11.29 -2.27 9.77
CA VAL A 71 12.24 -2.55 10.86
C VAL A 71 12.76 -3.97 10.72
N THR A 72 14.04 -4.18 10.99
CA THR A 72 14.60 -5.55 11.00
C THR A 72 14.15 -6.26 12.28
N VAL A 73 13.38 -7.34 12.13
CA VAL A 73 12.89 -8.14 13.27
C VAL A 73 13.71 -9.40 13.52
N ALA A 74 14.41 -9.89 12.49
CA ALA A 74 15.24 -11.09 12.56
C ALA A 74 16.37 -11.02 11.52
N ARG A 75 17.44 -11.77 11.77
CA ARG A 75 18.53 -12.04 10.82
C ARG A 75 18.87 -13.52 10.87
N GLY A 76 19.29 -14.07 9.73
CA GLY A 76 19.68 -15.47 9.61
C GLY A 76 20.58 -15.67 8.39
N GLU A 77 21.06 -16.89 8.22
CA GLU A 77 21.92 -17.32 7.12
C GLU A 77 21.31 -18.59 6.51
N PHE A 78 21.25 -18.66 5.17
CA PHE A 78 20.91 -19.90 4.48
C PHE A 78 22.17 -20.77 4.35
N ARG A 79 22.07 -22.03 4.77
CA ARG A 79 23.10 -23.04 4.53
C ARG A 79 22.51 -24.13 3.65
N PHE A 80 23.18 -24.38 2.53
CA PHE A 80 22.84 -25.40 1.56
C PHE A 80 23.76 -26.60 1.73
#